data_AF-A0A9E3BWR2-F1
#
_entry.id   AF-A0A9E3BWR2-F1
#
_cell.length_a   1.000
_cell.length_b   1.000
_cell.length_c   1.000
_cell.angle_alpha   90.00
_cell.angle_beta   90.00
_cell.angle_gamma   90.00
#
_symmetry.space_group_name_H-M   'P 1'
#
loop_
_entity.id
_entity.type
_entity.pdbx_description
1 polymer ?
#
loop_
_entity_poly.entity_id
_entity_poly.type
_entity_poly.pdbx_seq_one_letter_code
_entity_poly.pdbx_strand_id
1 'polypeptide(L)' 'MEPTVPGAKGDFHARIRQVETDLYKAEYTGDLNPDNPNPAREWTDSHLASSLEEAKAFVENLARSLNFSRVVWDSLPE' A
#
# COMPACT_ATOMS: atom_id res chain seq x y z
N MET A 1 20.24 -13.53 -3.24
CA MET A 1 20.19 -12.36 -4.13
C MET A 1 18.78 -12.32 -4.67
N GLU A 2 17.94 -11.43 -4.16
CA GLU A 2 16.57 -11.27 -4.64
C GLU A 2 16.61 -10.63 -6.04
N PRO A 3 15.82 -11.11 -7.01
CA PRO A 3 15.80 -10.54 -8.36
C PRO A 3 15.13 -9.15 -8.30
N THR A 4 15.94 -8.09 -8.26
CA THR A 4 15.46 -6.74 -8.53
C THR A 4 15.05 -6.67 -10.01
N VAL A 5 13.75 -6.69 -10.27
CA VAL A 5 13.19 -6.56 -11.61
C VAL A 5 13.57 -5.16 -12.14
N PRO A 6 14.30 -5.04 -13.25
CA PRO A 6 14.71 -3.74 -13.78
C PRO A 6 13.46 -2.94 -14.16
N GLY A 7 13.23 -1.81 -13.46
CA GLY A 7 12.08 -0.93 -13.67
C GLY A 7 11.01 -0.99 -12.58
N ALA A 8 11.17 -1.84 -11.55
CA ALA A 8 10.27 -1.81 -10.42
C ALA A 8 10.44 -0.50 -9.63
N LYS A 9 9.33 0.24 -9.47
CA LYS A 9 9.26 1.33 -8.48
C LYS A 9 9.48 0.69 -7.10
N GLY A 10 10.12 1.40 -6.17
CA GLY A 10 10.63 0.83 -4.91
C GLY A 10 9.57 0.19 -4.00
N ASP A 11 9.44 0.70 -2.78
CA ASP A 11 8.52 0.17 -1.78
C ASP A 11 7.16 0.86 -1.88
N PHE A 12 6.08 0.08 -1.97
CA PHE A 12 4.71 0.58 -1.93
C PHE A 12 4.24 0.60 -0.47
N HIS A 13 4.20 1.76 0.14
CA HIS A 13 3.78 1.91 1.53
C HIS A 13 2.26 1.91 1.64
N ALA A 14 1.74 1.08 2.54
CA ALA A 14 0.32 0.96 2.85
C ALA A 14 0.13 0.76 4.36
N ARG A 15 -1.02 1.16 4.89
CA ARG A 15 -1.45 0.81 6.25
C ARG A 15 -2.86 0.26 6.21
N ILE A 16 -3.19 -0.56 7.20
CA ILE A 16 -4.53 -1.16 7.30
C ILE A 16 -5.03 -1.02 8.72
N ARG A 17 -6.29 -0.65 8.87
CA ARG A 17 -6.95 -0.55 10.17
C ARG A 17 -8.37 -1.05 10.08
N GLN A 18 -8.82 -1.72 11.13
CA GLN A 18 -10.23 -2.03 11.29
C GLN A 18 -10.96 -0.73 11.66
N VAL A 19 -11.99 -0.38 10.90
CA VAL A 19 -12.81 0.81 11.16
C VAL A 19 -14.14 0.46 11.81
N GLU A 20 -14.70 -0.72 11.50
CA GLU A 20 -15.94 -1.25 12.10
C GLU A 20 -15.88 -2.79 12.18
N THR A 21 -16.89 -3.42 12.78
CA THR A 21 -17.06 -4.88 12.76
C THR A 21 -17.13 -5.36 11.31
N ASP A 22 -16.23 -6.27 10.94
CA ASP A 22 -16.09 -6.78 9.57
C ASP A 22 -15.79 -5.71 8.49
N LEU A 23 -15.25 -4.55 8.86
CA LEU A 23 -14.86 -3.50 7.92
C LEU A 23 -13.42 -3.04 8.14
N TYR A 24 -12.60 -3.23 7.11
CA TYR A 24 -11.19 -2.87 7.11
C TYR A 24 -10.94 -1.75 6.11
N LYS A 25 -10.22 -0.72 6.55
CA LYS A 25 -9.74 0.37 5.71
C LYS A 25 -8.25 0.20 5.45
N ALA A 26 -7.89 -0.06 4.21
CA ALA A 26 -6.54 0.07 3.71
C ALA A 26 -6.32 1.50 3.22
N GLU A 27 -5.20 2.12 3.59
CA GLU A 27 -4.82 3.45 3.16
C GLU A 27 -3.43 3.38 2.53
N TYR A 28 -3.24 4.01 1.38
CA TYR A 28 -1.99 3.96 0.60
C TYR A 28 -1.71 5.31 -0.05
N THR A 29 -0.45 5.53 -0.43
CA THR A 29 -0.04 6.77 -1.10
C THR A 29 -0.56 6.75 -2.54
N GLY A 30 -1.57 7.55 -2.85
CA GLY A 30 -2.15 7.67 -4.20
C GLY A 30 -1.30 8.49 -5.17
N ASP A 31 -0.41 9.35 -4.68
CA ASP A 31 0.57 10.06 -5.51
C ASP A 31 1.83 9.21 -5.68
N LEU A 32 1.79 8.33 -6.68
CA LEU A 32 2.81 7.33 -7.02
C LEU A 32 3.99 7.96 -7.78
N ASN A 33 4.37 9.17 -7.37
CA ASN A 33 5.34 9.98 -8.07
C ASN A 33 6.75 9.47 -7.71
N PRO A 34 7.45 8.79 -8.64
CA PRO A 34 8.74 8.17 -8.36
C PRO A 34 9.86 9.19 -8.12
N ASP A 35 9.62 10.45 -8.47
CA ASP A 35 10.54 11.58 -8.31
C ASP A 35 10.35 12.36 -7.00
N ASN A 36 9.39 11.97 -6.15
CA ASN A 36 9.21 12.62 -4.86
C ASN A 36 10.11 11.93 -3.81
N PRO A 37 11.22 12.55 -3.36
CA PRO A 37 12.18 11.94 -2.43
C PRO A 37 11.65 11.85 -1.00
N ASN A 38 10.48 12.44 -0.73
CA ASN A 38 9.80 12.34 0.54
C ASN A 38 8.29 12.37 0.26
N PRO A 39 7.67 11.24 -0.14
CA PRO A 39 6.22 11.12 -0.11
C PRO A 39 5.87 11.18 1.37
N ALA A 40 5.62 12.38 1.89
CA ALA A 40 5.41 12.60 3.29
C ALA A 40 4.06 12.00 3.71
N ARG A 41 3.94 10.67 3.77
CA ARG A 41 2.85 9.89 4.36
C ARG A 41 1.45 10.44 4.09
N GLU A 42 1.23 11.03 2.92
CA GLU A 42 -0.12 11.43 2.53
C GLU A 42 -0.78 10.16 2.00
N TRP A 43 -1.51 9.51 2.91
CA TRP A 43 -2.44 8.45 2.60
C TRP A 43 -3.61 9.04 1.82
N THR A 44 -3.37 9.44 0.58
CA THR A 44 -4.32 10.19 -0.25
C THR A 44 -5.45 9.30 -0.76
N ASP A 45 -5.25 7.98 -0.77
CA ASP A 45 -6.24 7.04 -1.27
C ASP A 45 -6.50 5.93 -0.25
N SER A 46 -7.69 5.36 -0.31
CA SER A 46 -8.10 4.32 0.63
C SER A 46 -9.15 3.40 0.05
N HIS A 47 -9.05 2.13 0.42
CA HIS A 47 -9.95 1.06 0.03
C HIS A 47 -10.61 0.46 1.27
N LEU A 48 -11.93 0.26 1.21
CA LEU A 48 -12.70 -0.43 2.23
C LEU A 48 -13.00 -1.85 1.77
N ALA A 49 -12.77 -2.82 2.64
CA ALA A 49 -12.99 -4.23 2.40
C ALA A 49 -13.72 -4.88 3.56
N SER A 50 -14.46 -5.95 3.27
CA SER A 50 -15.24 -6.68 4.28
C SER A 50 -14.38 -7.64 5.12
N SER A 51 -13.08 -7.70 4.83
CA SER A 51 -12.14 -8.61 5.48
C SER A 51 -10.71 -8.09 5.35
N LEU A 52 -9.87 -8.40 6.35
CA LEU A 52 -8.45 -8.02 6.35
C LEU A 52 -7.72 -8.58 5.12
N GLU A 53 -8.03 -9.83 4.76
CA GLU A 53 -7.41 -10.52 3.61
C GLU A 53 -7.78 -9.85 2.28
N GLU A 54 -9.03 -9.43 2.12
CA GLU A 54 -9.51 -8.74 0.92
C GLU A 54 -8.84 -7.38 0.77
N ALA A 55 -8.76 -6.59 1.84
CA ALA A 55 -8.06 -5.30 1.83
C ALA A 55 -6.56 -5.45 1.54
N LYS A 56 -5.89 -6.48 2.07
CA LYS A 56 -4.48 -6.77 1.75
C LYS A 56 -4.30 -7.16 0.29
N ALA A 57 -5.11 -8.09 -0.20
CA ALA A 57 -5.05 -8.57 -1.57
C ALA A 57 -5.27 -7.44 -2.59
N PHE A 58 -6.19 -6.52 -2.30
CA PHE A 58 -6.42 -5.34 -3.12
C PHE A 58 -5.14 -4.49 -3.25
N VAL A 59 -4.51 -4.14 -2.13
CA VAL A 59 -3.30 -3.30 -2.10
C VAL A 59 -2.12 -4.00 -2.79
N GLU A 60 -1.93 -5.30 -2.55
CA GLU A 60 -0.87 -6.08 -3.21
C GLU A 60 -1.07 -6.16 -4.73
N ASN A 61 -2.31 -6.33 -5.18
CA ASN A 61 -2.63 -6.32 -6.60
C ASN A 61 -2.44 -4.93 -7.23
N LEU A 62 -2.81 -3.87 -6.51
CA LEU A 62 -2.59 -2.49 -6.91
C LEU A 62 -1.08 -2.20 -7.06
N ALA A 63 -0.26 -2.53 -6.06
CA ALA A 63 1.18 -2.35 -6.11
C ALA A 63 1.82 -3.09 -7.30
N ARG A 64 1.39 -4.32 -7.58
CA ARG A 64 1.83 -5.08 -8.76
C ARG A 64 1.43 -4.41 -10.06
N SER A 65 0.18 -3.95 -10.17
CA SER A 65 -0.31 -3.25 -11.38
C SER A 65 0.44 -1.94 -11.65
N LEU A 66 1.00 -1.33 -10.62
CA LEU A 66 1.78 -0.10 -10.68
C LEU A 66 3.29 -0.35 -10.80
N ASN A 67 3.68 -1.63 -10.96
CA ASN A 67 5.06 -2.08 -11.11
C ASN A 67 5.94 -1.75 -9.89
N PHE A 68 5.39 -1.82 -8.67
CA PHE A 68 6.19 -1.74 -7.44
C PHE A 68 6.81 -3.10 -7.08
N SER A 69 7.95 -3.06 -6.40
CA SER A 69 8.70 -4.28 -6.03
C SER A 69 8.00 -5.07 -4.92
N ARG A 70 7.48 -4.37 -3.91
CA ARG A 70 6.82 -4.97 -2.74
C ARG A 70 5.91 -3.97 -2.05
N VAL A 71 4.97 -4.49 -1.25
CA VAL A 71 4.16 -3.70 -0.31
C VAL A 71 4.83 -3.70 1.06
N VAL A 72 5.04 -2.52 1.63
CA VAL A 72 5.48 -2.33 3.01
C VAL A 72 4.27 -1.90 3.82
N TRP A 73 3.87 -2.74 4.77
CA TRP A 73 2.77 -2.44 5.67
C TRP A 73 3.27 -1.64 6.87
N ASP A 74 3.03 -0.34 6.88
CA ASP A 74 3.32 0.53 8.00
C ASP A 74 2.40 0.18 9.18
N SER A 75 3.00 -0.05 10.35
CA SER A 75 2.24 -0.11 11.61
C SER A 75 1.67 1.27 11.91
N LEU A 76 0.40 1.32 12.29
CA LEU A 76 -0.18 2.55 12.86
C LEU A 76 0.61 2.91 14.12
N PRO A 77 0.94 4.19 14.35
CA PRO A 77 1.38 4.60 15.68
C PRO A 77 0.28 4.27 16.69
N GLU A 78 0.66 3.65 17.81
CA GLU A 78 -0.20 3.33 18.95
C GLU A 78 -0.90 4.57 19.52
#